data_AF-A0AAV0KVA0-F1
#
_entry.id   AF-A0AAV0KVA0-F1
#
_cell.length_a   1.000
_cell.length_b   1.000
_cell.length_c   1.000
_cell.angle_alpha   90.00
_cell.angle_beta   90.00
_cell.angle_gamma   90.00
#
_symmetry.space_group_name_H-M   'P 1'
#
loop_
_entity.id
_entity.type
_entity.pdbx_description
1 polymer ?
#
loop_
_entity_poly.entity_id
_entity_poly.type
_entity_poly.pdbx_seq_one_letter_code
_entity_poly.pdbx_strand_id
1 'polypeptide(L)'
;MWPNLIMISSAKGIPLTLLNARMSVKSFKFWSGLALSLISLMLSKFDLIVPLSTTQAIRFQLLQAPPSIINFAGDLKYVVEPDMTKRNIASTEDLKDELSDRHVWVAASVHRGEEQGFLSYCCFLSTHDCHLFSNVSSSQIVGPKELQ
;
A
#
# COMPACT_ATOMS: atom_id res chain seq x y z
N MET A 1 -8.73 -6.40 13.04
CA MET A 1 -8.49 -6.19 14.48
C MET A 1 -8.84 -7.48 15.19
N TRP A 2 -7.89 -8.08 15.91
CA TRP A 2 -8.09 -9.35 16.63
C TRP A 2 -8.15 -9.07 18.14
N PRO A 3 -9.35 -9.10 18.76
CA PRO A 3 -9.54 -8.71 20.16
C PRO A 3 -8.61 -9.45 21.12
N ASN A 4 -8.56 -10.78 21.02
CA ASN A 4 -7.78 -11.60 21.93
C ASN A 4 -6.28 -11.27 21.85
N LEU A 5 -5.75 -11.08 20.64
CA LEU A 5 -4.34 -10.72 20.46
C LEU A 5 -4.01 -9.40 21.15
N ILE A 6 -4.82 -8.37 20.91
CA ILE A 6 -4.59 -7.02 21.47
C ILE A 6 -4.71 -7.05 23.00
N MET A 7 -5.74 -7.71 23.53
CA MET A 7 -5.97 -7.77 24.96
C MET A 7 -4.89 -8.61 25.67
N ILE A 8 -4.48 -9.74 25.11
CA ILE A 8 -3.45 -10.60 25.71
C ILE A 8 -2.08 -9.92 25.63
N SER A 9 -1.72 -9.32 24.50
CA SER A 9 -0.45 -8.59 24.37
C SER A 9 -0.36 -7.43 25.34
N SER A 10 -1.43 -6.63 25.46
CA SER A 10 -1.52 -5.54 26.43
C SER A 10 -1.44 -6.04 27.87
N ALA A 11 -2.13 -7.14 28.21
CA ALA A 11 -2.06 -7.75 29.54
C ALA A 11 -0.66 -8.28 29.90
N LYS A 12 0.14 -8.67 28.90
CA LYS A 12 1.54 -9.07 29.05
C LYS A 12 2.52 -7.89 29.07
N GLY A 13 2.02 -6.65 28.99
CA GLY A 13 2.85 -5.44 28.93
C GLY A 13 3.65 -5.31 27.63
N ILE A 14 3.24 -5.99 26.55
CA ILE A 14 3.90 -5.89 25.25
C ILE A 14 3.40 -4.61 24.56
N PRO A 15 4.29 -3.68 24.17
CA PRO A 15 3.89 -2.47 23.46
C PRO A 15 3.21 -2.80 22.13
N LEU A 16 2.12 -2.09 21.83
CA LEU A 16 1.31 -2.28 20.63
C LEU A 16 1.32 -1.03 19.78
N THR A 17 1.75 -1.18 18.53
CA THR A 17 1.75 -0.10 17.54
C THR A 17 1.01 -0.52 16.27
N LEU A 18 0.17 0.36 15.74
CA LEU A 18 -0.53 0.16 14.48
C LEU A 18 0.08 1.04 13.39
N LEU A 19 0.92 0.46 12.54
CA LEU A 19 1.59 1.16 11.43
C LEU A 19 0.74 1.17 10.16
N ASN A 20 0.87 2.24 9.35
CA ASN A 20 0.12 2.44 8.10
C ASN A 20 -1.38 2.07 8.24
N ALA A 21 -1.97 2.49 9.37
CA ALA A 21 -3.26 2.06 9.82
C ALA A 21 -4.35 2.46 8.81
N ARG A 22 -5.04 1.45 8.27
CA ARG A 22 -6.12 1.61 7.30
C ARG A 22 -7.37 0.87 7.75
N MET A 23 -8.50 1.46 7.43
CA MET A 23 -9.82 0.95 7.74
C MET A 23 -10.75 1.30 6.59
N SER A 24 -11.34 0.27 5.98
CA SER A 24 -12.33 0.42 4.92
C SER A 24 -13.60 1.10 5.44
N VAL A 25 -14.40 1.66 4.54
CA VAL A 25 -15.72 2.24 4.88
C VAL A 25 -16.63 1.18 5.52
N LYS A 26 -16.62 -0.05 5.00
CA LYS A 26 -17.43 -1.15 5.52
C LYS A 26 -17.04 -1.50 6.96
N SER A 27 -15.74 -1.60 7.23
CA SER A 27 -15.23 -1.86 8.58
C SER A 27 -15.56 -0.70 9.53
N PHE A 28 -15.39 0.54 9.08
CA PHE A 28 -15.73 1.72 9.88
C PHE A 28 -17.20 1.71 10.31
N LYS A 29 -18.13 1.46 9.37
CA LYS A 29 -19.57 1.36 9.66
C LYS A 29 -19.92 0.25 10.66
N PHE A 30 -19.27 -0.90 10.53
CA PHE A 30 -19.46 -2.01 11.47
C PHE A 30 -19.01 -1.62 12.89
N TRP A 31 -17.83 -1.01 13.00
CA TRP A 31 -17.25 -0.62 14.29
C TRP A 31 -17.91 0.63 14.91
N SER A 32 -18.49 1.51 14.10
CA SER A 32 -19.19 2.71 14.59
C SER A 32 -20.58 2.41 15.19
N GLY A 33 -21.08 1.18 15.04
CA GLY A 33 -22.38 0.76 15.56
C GLY A 33 -22.28 0.12 16.95
N LEU A 34 -22.93 -1.04 17.12
CA LEU A 34 -22.98 -1.78 18.40
C LEU A 34 -21.59 -2.21 18.92
N ALA A 35 -20.59 -2.25 18.05
CA ALA A 35 -19.23 -2.66 18.40
C ALA A 35 -18.32 -1.48 18.84
N LEU A 36 -18.85 -0.26 18.97
CA LEU A 36 -18.08 0.95 19.28
C LEU A 36 -17.31 0.85 20.61
N SER A 37 -17.96 0.35 21.66
CA SER A 37 -17.30 0.19 22.97
C SER A 37 -16.15 -0.82 22.91
N LEU A 38 -16.29 -1.90 22.13
CA LEU A 38 -15.27 -2.91 21.98
C LEU A 38 -14.05 -2.37 21.23
N ILE A 39 -14.27 -1.67 20.11
CA ILE A 39 -13.16 -1.10 19.35
C ILE A 39 -12.47 0.03 20.11
N SER A 40 -13.22 0.86 20.84
CA SER A 40 -12.67 1.91 21.70
C SER A 40 -11.75 1.33 22.77
N LEU A 41 -12.20 0.27 23.47
CA LEU A 41 -11.37 -0.46 24.43
C LEU A 41 -10.11 -1.02 23.77
N MET A 42 -10.23 -1.65 22.61
CA MET A 42 -9.08 -2.20 21.90
C MET A 42 -8.09 -1.12 21.45
N LEU A 43 -8.58 0.01 20.97
CA LEU A 43 -7.76 1.14 20.53
C LEU A 43 -7.03 1.80 21.71
N SER A 44 -7.64 1.81 22.90
CA SER A 44 -7.00 2.30 24.13
C SER A 44 -5.78 1.49 24.58
N LYS A 45 -5.59 0.28 24.03
CA LYS A 45 -4.45 -0.59 24.34
C LYS A 45 -3.23 -0.37 23.45
N PHE A 46 -3.35 0.48 22.44
CA PHE A 46 -2.22 0.84 21.58
C PHE A 46 -1.44 2.01 22.19
N ASP A 47 -0.12 1.93 22.08
CA ASP A 47 0.79 3.01 22.45
C ASP A 47 0.92 4.03 21.31
N LEU A 48 0.76 3.56 20.07
CA LEU A 48 0.94 4.38 18.87
C LEU A 48 0.07 3.87 17.70
N ILE A 49 -0.59 4.81 17.02
CA ILE A 49 -1.33 4.58 15.79
C ILE A 49 -0.79 5.53 14.73
N VAL A 50 -0.28 4.98 13.64
CA VAL A 50 0.22 5.73 12.49
C VAL A 50 -0.76 5.57 11.33
N PRO A 51 -1.74 6.48 11.16
CA PRO A 51 -2.70 6.41 10.07
C PRO A 51 -2.05 6.74 8.73
N LEU A 52 -2.49 6.05 7.67
CA LEU A 52 -1.99 6.26 6.31
C LEU A 52 -2.37 7.64 5.73
N SER A 53 -3.47 8.23 6.17
CA SER A 53 -3.95 9.53 5.69
C SER A 53 -4.79 10.24 6.75
N THR A 54 -5.05 11.53 6.54
CA THR A 54 -5.92 12.34 7.41
C THR A 54 -7.31 11.73 7.54
N THR A 55 -7.88 11.20 6.45
CA THR A 55 -9.19 10.51 6.48
C THR A 55 -9.14 9.29 7.40
N GLN A 56 -8.04 8.55 7.40
CA GLN A 56 -7.87 7.41 8.30
C GLN A 56 -7.74 7.85 9.75
N ALA A 57 -6.99 8.92 10.01
CA ALA A 57 -6.88 9.50 11.35
C ALA A 57 -8.25 9.91 11.93
N ILE A 58 -9.06 10.60 11.12
CA ILE A 58 -10.42 11.00 11.49
C ILE A 58 -11.28 9.77 11.82
N ARG A 59 -11.20 8.70 11.03
CA ARG A 59 -11.94 7.46 11.32
C ARG A 59 -11.54 6.85 12.66
N PHE A 60 -10.25 6.84 13.00
CA PHE A 60 -9.80 6.35 14.30
C PHE A 60 -10.26 7.23 15.46
N GLN A 61 -10.23 8.56 15.30
CA GLN A 61 -10.78 9.48 16.30
C GLN A 61 -12.29 9.29 16.50
N LEU A 62 -13.05 9.11 15.42
CA LEU A 62 -14.49 8.82 15.49
C LEU A 62 -14.79 7.47 16.17
N LEU A 63 -13.84 6.53 16.13
CA LEU A 63 -13.90 5.27 16.88
C LEU A 63 -13.31 5.38 18.29
N GLN A 64 -13.12 6.61 18.79
CA GLN A 64 -12.65 6.93 20.13
C GLN A 64 -11.21 6.50 20.44
N ALA A 65 -10.34 6.38 19.41
CA ALA A 65 -8.91 6.29 19.67
C ALA A 65 -8.42 7.56 20.39
N PRO A 66 -7.61 7.46 21.45
CA PRO A 66 -7.04 8.61 22.12
C PRO A 66 -6.25 9.49 21.12
N PRO A 67 -6.52 10.81 21.03
CA PRO A 67 -5.81 11.67 20.08
C PRO A 67 -4.30 11.70 20.29
N SER A 68 -3.84 11.52 21.53
CA SER A 68 -2.41 11.54 21.91
C SER A 68 -1.59 10.42 21.29
N ILE A 69 -2.22 9.29 20.93
CA ILE A 69 -1.51 8.14 20.34
C ILE A 69 -1.53 8.16 18.81
N ILE A 70 -2.26 9.09 18.18
CA ILE A 70 -2.37 9.18 16.72
C ILE A 70 -1.29 10.11 16.19
N ASN A 71 -0.30 9.57 15.48
CA ASN A 71 0.83 10.34 14.94
C ASN A 71 1.07 10.03 13.47
N PHE A 72 1.41 11.03 12.66
CA PHE A 72 1.75 10.84 11.24
C PHE A 72 3.25 10.60 11.08
N ALA A 73 3.63 9.50 10.42
CA ALA A 73 5.04 9.16 10.17
C ALA A 73 5.37 8.92 8.68
N GLY A 74 4.44 9.26 7.77
CA GLY A 74 4.55 8.95 6.34
C GLY A 74 4.23 7.49 6.00
N ASP A 75 4.26 7.14 4.71
CA ASP A 75 4.01 5.77 4.26
C ASP A 75 5.33 4.99 4.17
N LEU A 76 5.39 3.90 4.93
CA LEU A 76 6.55 3.00 5.01
C LEU A 76 7.06 2.54 3.64
N LYS A 77 6.21 2.47 2.60
CA LYS A 77 6.66 2.05 1.26
C LYS A 77 7.68 3.01 0.64
N TYR A 78 7.74 4.26 1.10
CA TYR A 78 8.66 5.28 0.58
C TYR A 78 9.87 5.51 1.51
N VAL A 79 9.97 4.77 2.62
CA VAL A 79 11.07 4.90 3.57
C VAL A 79 12.31 4.12 3.12
N VAL A 80 12.12 3.16 2.20
CA VAL A 80 13.23 2.41 1.62
C VAL A 80 13.86 3.26 0.52
N GLU A 81 14.95 3.94 0.84
CA GLU A 81 15.91 4.28 -0.20
C GLU A 81 16.51 2.97 -0.71
N PRO A 82 16.52 2.71 -2.03
CA PRO A 82 17.25 1.56 -2.55
C PRO A 82 18.69 1.67 -2.05
N ASP A 83 19.19 0.62 -1.39
CA ASP A 83 20.59 0.57 -0.95
C ASP A 83 21.46 0.46 -2.20
N MET A 84 21.74 1.61 -2.83
CA MET A 84 22.59 1.74 -4.00
C MET A 84 24.03 1.29 -3.71
N THR A 85 24.37 1.08 -2.42
CA THR A 85 25.70 0.71 -1.96
C THR A 85 25.93 -0.79 -1.88
N LYS A 86 24.88 -1.61 -1.78
CA LYS A 86 25.03 -3.07 -1.64
C LYS A 86 24.48 -3.79 -2.86
N ARG A 87 25.45 -4.03 -3.76
CA ARG A 87 25.52 -5.13 -4.71
C ARG A 87 24.74 -4.87 -6.00
N ASN A 88 25.52 -4.87 -7.10
CA ASN A 88 25.13 -5.04 -8.51
C ASN A 88 25.04 -3.81 -9.44
N ILE A 89 25.64 -2.65 -9.11
CA ILE A 89 25.76 -1.53 -10.07
C ILE A 89 26.37 -1.99 -11.42
N ALA A 90 27.44 -2.80 -11.37
CA ALA A 90 28.10 -3.32 -12.58
C ALA A 90 27.13 -4.14 -13.46
N SER A 91 26.34 -5.05 -12.88
CA SER A 91 25.36 -5.84 -13.66
C SER A 91 24.14 -5.03 -14.11
N THR A 92 23.79 -3.92 -13.45
CA THR A 92 22.74 -3.02 -13.94
C THR A 92 23.24 -2.10 -15.05
N GLU A 93 24.53 -1.78 -15.10
CA GLU A 93 25.16 -1.06 -16.22
C GLU A 93 25.27 -1.95 -17.45
N ASP A 94 25.76 -3.19 -17.30
CA ASP A 94 25.80 -4.17 -18.38
C ASP A 94 24.41 -4.43 -18.99
N LEU A 95 23.38 -4.57 -18.14
CA LEU A 95 21.99 -4.72 -18.60
C LEU A 95 21.44 -3.45 -19.25
N LYS A 96 21.86 -2.26 -18.80
CA LYS A 96 21.44 -1.00 -19.44
C LYS A 96 22.07 -0.84 -20.82
N ASP A 97 23.32 -1.24 -20.97
CA ASP A 97 24.05 -1.19 -22.24
C ASP A 97 23.50 -2.24 -23.23
N GLU A 98 23.17 -3.45 -22.78
CA GLU A 98 22.51 -4.45 -23.64
C GLU A 98 21.09 -4.03 -24.08
N LEU A 99 20.42 -3.21 -23.28
CA LEU A 99 19.04 -2.77 -23.52
C LEU A 99 18.95 -1.33 -24.06
N SER A 100 20.07 -0.64 -24.27
CA SER A 100 20.10 0.80 -24.64
C SER A 100 19.45 1.08 -25.99
N ASP A 101 19.58 0.14 -26.92
CA ASP A 101 19.15 0.30 -28.31
C ASP A 101 17.74 -0.24 -28.57
N ARG A 102 17.00 -0.63 -27.51
CA ARG A 102 15.68 -1.26 -27.65
C ARG A 102 14.68 -0.70 -26.65
N HIS A 103 13.43 -0.58 -27.09
CA HIS A 103 12.32 -0.31 -26.18
C HIS A 103 12.01 -1.57 -25.37
N VAL A 104 12.28 -1.51 -24.07
CA VAL A 104 12.08 -2.64 -23.16
C VAL A 104 10.92 -2.36 -22.22
N TRP A 105 9.94 -3.26 -22.27
CA TRP A 105 8.81 -3.25 -21.35
C TRP A 105 9.04 -4.32 -20.28
N VAL A 106 8.97 -3.92 -19.01
CA VAL A 106 9.11 -4.85 -17.87
C VAL A 106 7.79 -4.90 -17.12
N ALA A 107 7.17 -6.08 -17.10
CA ALA A 107 6.08 -6.38 -16.19
C ALA A 107 6.59 -7.27 -15.05
N ALA A 108 6.53 -6.75 -13.83
CA ALA A 108 6.88 -7.50 -12.63
C ALA A 108 5.61 -7.75 -11.80
N SER A 109 5.56 -8.89 -11.11
CA SER A 109 4.41 -9.30 -10.26
C SER A 109 3.08 -9.44 -11.01
N VAL A 110 3.12 -9.93 -12.25
CA VAL A 110 1.93 -10.23 -13.06
C VAL A 110 1.25 -11.49 -12.52
N HIS A 111 -0.06 -11.43 -12.29
CA HIS A 111 -0.85 -12.60 -11.91
C HIS A 111 -1.37 -13.34 -13.16
N ARG A 112 -1.64 -14.64 -13.00
CA ARG A 112 -2.16 -15.49 -14.07
C ARG A 112 -3.45 -14.89 -14.65
N GLY A 113 -3.43 -14.55 -15.94
CA GLY A 113 -4.54 -13.91 -16.65
C GLY A 113 -4.35 -12.42 -16.98
N GLU A 114 -3.36 -11.75 -16.37
CA GLU A 114 -3.02 -10.35 -16.69
C GLU A 114 -2.02 -10.25 -17.88
N GLU A 115 -1.37 -11.36 -18.23
CA GLU A 115 -0.35 -11.46 -19.28
C GLU A 115 -0.87 -11.07 -20.67
N GLN A 116 -2.08 -11.54 -21.04
CA GLN A 116 -2.65 -11.24 -22.36
C GLN A 116 -2.96 -9.76 -22.53
N GLY A 117 -3.46 -9.10 -21.47
CA GLY A 117 -3.72 -7.66 -21.48
C GLY A 117 -2.43 -6.86 -21.64
N PHE A 118 -1.38 -7.24 -20.92
CA PHE A 118 -0.08 -6.58 -21.02
C PHE A 118 0.56 -6.75 -22.41
N LEU A 119 0.56 -7.97 -22.96
CA LEU A 119 1.09 -8.25 -24.30
C LEU A 119 0.33 -7.47 -25.39
N SER A 120 -1.01 -7.42 -25.30
CA SER A 120 -1.84 -6.65 -26.23
C SER A 120 -1.50 -5.17 -26.19
N TYR A 121 -1.26 -4.61 -25.01
CA TYR A 121 -0.90 -3.21 -24.83
C TYR A 121 0.50 -2.91 -25.36
N CYS A 122 1.48 -3.77 -25.09
CA CYS A 122 2.84 -3.63 -25.61
C CYS A 122 2.88 -3.69 -27.15
N CYS A 123 2.10 -4.59 -27.76
CA CYS A 123 1.98 -4.69 -29.21
C CYS A 123 1.36 -3.42 -29.83
N PHE A 124 0.30 -2.91 -29.20
CA PHE A 124 -0.35 -1.67 -29.63
C PHE A 124 0.58 -0.45 -29.53
N LEU A 125 1.35 -0.32 -28.44
CA LEU A 125 2.28 0.79 -28.28
C LEU A 125 3.57 0.65 -29.12
N SER A 126 3.96 -0.57 -29.49
CA SER A 126 5.12 -0.77 -30.38
C SER A 126 4.79 -0.40 -31.84
N THR A 127 3.51 -0.29 -32.21
CA THR A 127 3.07 0.10 -33.57
C THR A 127 2.83 1.60 -33.71
N HIS A 128 2.83 2.36 -32.62
CA HIS A 128 2.69 3.80 -32.61
C HIS A 128 3.87 4.36 -31.82
N ASP A 129 4.89 4.94 -32.47
CA ASP A 129 6.12 5.51 -31.84
C ASP A 129 5.81 6.39 -30.62
N CYS A 130 5.63 5.75 -29.45
CA CYS A 130 5.20 6.39 -28.22
C CYS A 130 6.35 6.26 -27.23
N HIS A 131 7.10 7.34 -27.07
CA HIS A 131 8.20 7.48 -26.09
C HIS A 131 7.73 7.49 -24.61
N LEU A 132 6.59 6.87 -24.28
CA LEU A 132 5.98 6.99 -22.96
C LEU A 132 6.40 5.82 -22.06
N PHE A 133 7.38 6.05 -21.19
CA PHE A 133 7.65 5.18 -20.05
C PHE A 133 6.48 5.28 -19.06
N SER A 134 5.60 4.27 -19.02
CA SER A 134 4.58 4.16 -17.98
C SER A 134 4.93 3.01 -17.02
N ASN A 135 5.14 3.36 -15.75
CA ASN A 135 5.33 2.40 -14.67
C ASN A 135 3.93 1.91 -14.25
N VAL A 136 3.47 0.80 -14.84
CA VAL A 136 2.16 0.22 -14.52
C VAL A 136 2.30 -0.68 -13.29
N SER A 137 2.21 -0.07 -12.11
CA SER A 137 1.93 -0.81 -10.87
C SER A 137 0.48 -1.29 -10.89
N SER A 138 0.24 -2.52 -10.43
CA SER A 138 -1.03 -3.29 -10.45
C SER A 138 -2.27 -2.57 -9.85
N SER A 139 -2.12 -1.34 -9.36
CA SER A 139 -3.17 -0.47 -8.84
C SER A 139 -3.81 0.46 -9.87
N GLN A 140 -3.38 0.48 -11.14
CA GLN A 140 -3.89 1.41 -12.16
C GLN A 140 -4.60 0.76 -13.37
N ILE A 141 -4.93 -0.53 -13.32
CA ILE A 141 -5.82 -1.13 -14.32
C ILE A 141 -7.26 -0.71 -14.02
N VAL A 142 -7.61 0.52 -14.35
CA VAL A 142 -9.00 0.93 -14.57
C VAL A 142 -9.16 0.99 -16.08
N GLY A 143 -9.79 -0.03 -16.66
CA GLY A 143 -10.14 -0.05 -18.07
C GLY A 143 -11.03 1.15 -18.45
N PRO A 144 -11.05 1.53 -19.73
CA PRO A 144 -11.95 2.58 -20.20
C PRO A 144 -13.39 2.17 -19.87
N LYS A 145 -14.06 2.97 -19.03
CA LYS A 145 -15.52 2.92 -18.95
C LYS A 145 -16.03 3.35 -20.32
N GLU A 146 -16.63 2.42 -21.04
CA GLU A 146 -17.47 2.72 -22.19
C GLU A 146 -18.48 3.78 -21.77
N LEU A 147 -18.44 4.92 -22.46
CA LEU A 147 -19.51 5.89 -22.53
C LEU A 147 -20.59 5.31 -23.45
N GLN A 148 -21.68 4.86 -22.85
CA GLN A 148 -23.02 4.94 -23.43
C GLN A 148 -23.94 5.63 -22.43
#